data_AF-A0A2V8HDI4-F1
#
_entry.id   AF-A0A2V8HDI4-F1
#
_cell.length_a   1.000
_cell.length_b   1.000
_cell.length_c   1.000
_cell.angle_alpha   90.00
_cell.angle_beta   90.00
_cell.angle_gamma   90.00
#
_symmetry.space_group_name_H-M   'P 1'
#
loop_
_entity.id
_entity.type
_entity.pdbx_description
1 polymer ?
#
loop_
_entity_poly.entity_id
_entity_poly.type
_entity_poly.pdbx_seq_one_letter_code
_entity_poly.pdbx_strand_id
1 'polypeptide(L)'
;TARIRLQEQPFRILQVLLARQGAVVTRDELRDLLWPNGTFVDFEHSLNAAIKRLRAVLGDDAKAPRFIETLPRIGYRWIASGIPRHERKSIDDDRSRIEIAWV
;
A
#
# COMPACT_ATOMS: atom_id res chain seq x y z
N THR A 1 -6.71 -18.54 -7.87
CA THR A 1 -6.23 -17.14 -7.81
C THR A 1 -6.43 -16.49 -9.17
N ALA A 2 -7.41 -15.61 -9.33
CA ALA A 2 -7.59 -14.89 -10.60
C ALA A 2 -6.48 -13.84 -10.75
N ARG A 3 -5.85 -13.78 -11.93
CA ARG A 3 -4.88 -12.72 -12.26
C ARG A 3 -5.64 -11.50 -12.77
N ILE A 4 -5.38 -10.32 -12.19
CA ILE A 4 -5.96 -9.05 -12.63
C ILE A 4 -4.90 -8.29 -13.42
N ARG A 5 -5.26 -7.80 -14.62
CA ARG A 5 -4.38 -6.92 -15.39
C ARG A 5 -4.46 -5.51 -14.83
N LEU A 6 -3.31 -4.94 -14.50
CA LEU A 6 -3.18 -3.55 -14.09
C LEU A 6 -2.52 -2.76 -15.21
N GLN A 7 -3.05 -1.58 -15.51
CA GLN A 7 -2.42 -0.66 -16.46
C GLN A 7 -1.10 -0.15 -15.90
N GLU A 8 -0.19 0.27 -16.78
CA GLU A 8 1.17 0.65 -16.43
C GLU A 8 1.24 1.75 -15.35
N GLN A 9 0.50 2.84 -15.50
CA GLN A 9 0.53 3.95 -14.52
C GLN A 9 0.01 3.54 -13.13
N PRO A 10 -1.19 2.94 -12.98
CA PRO A 10 -1.63 2.38 -11.70
C PRO A 10 -0.63 1.38 -11.10
N PHE A 11 0.04 0.57 -11.92
CA PHE A 11 1.06 -0.37 -11.45
C PHE A 11 2.30 0.35 -10.91
N ARG A 12 2.84 1.35 -11.62
CA ARG A 12 3.96 2.16 -11.14
C ARG A 12 3.63 2.89 -9.83
N ILE A 13 2.42 3.43 -9.71
CA ILE A 13 1.93 4.05 -8.46
C ILE A 13 1.92 3.02 -7.32
N LEU A 14 1.38 1.82 -7.56
CA LEU A 14 1.36 0.77 -6.55
C LEU A 14 2.78 0.40 -6.10
N GLN A 15 3.72 0.25 -7.04
CA GLN A 15 5.12 -0.08 -6.74
C GLN A 15 5.76 0.96 -5.81
N VAL A 16 5.66 2.26 -6.11
CA VAL A 16 6.30 3.29 -5.28
C VAL A 16 5.63 3.43 -3.90
N LEU A 17 4.31 3.29 -3.83
CA LEU A 17 3.56 3.32 -2.57
C LEU A 17 3.93 2.15 -1.66
N LEU A 18 4.09 0.95 -2.22
CA LEU A 18 4.53 -0.24 -1.47
C LEU A 18 6.00 -0.15 -1.05
N ALA A 19 6.87 0.34 -1.93
CA ALA A 19 8.28 0.55 -1.61
C ALA A 19 8.49 1.54 -0.46
N ARG A 20 7.55 2.47 -0.27
CA ARG A 20 7.57 3.53 0.75
C ARG A 20 6.37 3.40 1.68
N GLN A 21 6.06 2.18 2.13
CA GLN A 21 4.94 1.90 3.02
C GLN A 21 4.93 2.82 4.26
N GLY A 22 3.79 3.46 4.54
CA GLY A 22 3.64 4.41 5.64
C GLY A 22 4.24 5.80 5.40
N ALA A 23 5.04 6.00 4.35
CA ALA A 23 5.53 7.30 3.94
C ALA A 23 4.64 7.93 2.86
N VAL A 24 4.66 9.25 2.79
CA VAL A 24 3.95 10.00 1.76
C VAL A 24 4.78 10.02 0.48
N VAL A 25 4.16 9.65 -0.63
CA VAL A 25 4.68 9.89 -1.97
C VAL A 25 3.97 11.13 -2.52
N THR A 26 4.74 12.17 -2.82
CA THR A 26 4.19 13.49 -3.18
C THR A 26 3.63 13.51 -4.59
N ARG A 27 2.81 14.53 -4.89
CA ARG A 27 2.32 14.74 -6.26
C ARG A 27 3.47 14.97 -7.25
N ASP A 28 4.49 15.72 -6.87
CA ASP A 28 5.64 16.00 -7.74
C ASP A 28 6.47 14.73 -7.99
N GLU A 29 6.71 13.91 -6.97
CA GLU A 29 7.35 12.60 -7.14
C GLU A 29 6.57 11.69 -8.08
N LEU A 30 5.23 11.68 -7.97
CA LEU A 30 4.37 10.92 -8.88
C LEU A 30 4.35 11.49 -10.30
N ARG A 31 4.47 12.82 -10.45
CA ARG A 31 4.58 13.46 -11.77
C ARG A 31 5.84 12.99 -12.48
N ASP A 32 6.97 13.11 -11.82
CA ASP A 32 8.28 12.78 -12.39
C ASP A 32 8.37 11.28 -12.71
N LEU A 33 7.77 10.43 -11.87
CA LEU A 33 7.73 8.98 -12.06
C LEU A 33 6.87 8.54 -13.25
N LEU A 34 5.70 9.16 -13.42
CA LEU A 34 4.70 8.74 -14.41
C LEU A 34 4.87 9.41 -15.77
N TRP A 35 5.36 10.65 -15.77
CA TRP A 35 5.49 11.51 -16.94
C TRP A 35 6.86 12.19 -16.95
N PRO A 36 7.95 11.42 -17.12
CA PRO A 36 9.28 11.98 -17.18
C PRO A 36 9.43 12.92 -18.39
N ASN A 37 10.47 13.75 -18.36
CA ASN A 37 10.94 14.56 -19.49
C ASN A 37 9.91 15.57 -20.04
N GLY A 38 9.03 16.11 -19.18
CA GLY A 38 8.09 17.15 -19.59
C GLY A 38 6.96 16.65 -20.49
N THR A 39 6.57 15.38 -20.35
CA THR A 39 5.40 14.83 -21.06
C THR A 39 4.16 15.68 -20.72
N PHE A 40 3.56 16.31 -21.74
CA PHE A 40 2.44 17.24 -21.56
C PHE A 40 1.13 16.47 -21.39
N VAL A 41 0.58 16.49 -20.18
CA VAL A 41 -0.71 15.90 -19.83
C VAL A 41 -1.47 16.83 -18.88
N ASP A 42 -2.79 16.70 -18.83
CA ASP A 42 -3.54 17.16 -17.66
C ASP A 42 -3.16 16.23 -16.49
N PHE A 43 -2.15 16.66 -15.74
CA PHE A 43 -1.56 15.88 -14.66
C PHE A 43 -2.58 15.52 -13.60
N GLU A 44 -3.40 16.48 -13.17
CA GLU A 44 -4.37 16.29 -12.10
C GLU A 44 -5.45 15.29 -12.53
N HIS A 45 -6.00 15.47 -13.74
CA HIS A 45 -6.96 14.52 -14.29
C HIS A 45 -6.36 13.12 -14.45
N SER A 46 -5.16 13.03 -15.01
CA SER A 46 -4.50 11.76 -15.30
C SER A 46 -4.11 11.01 -14.04
N LEU A 47 -3.55 11.69 -13.03
CA LEU A 47 -3.20 11.10 -11.75
C LEU A 47 -4.44 10.60 -11.00
N ASN A 48 -5.51 11.40 -10.97
CA ASN A 48 -6.77 11.01 -10.34
C ASN A 48 -7.39 9.79 -11.05
N ALA A 49 -7.32 9.72 -12.38
CA ALA A 49 -7.80 8.58 -13.14
C ALA A 49 -6.96 7.31 -12.86
N ALA A 50 -5.64 7.43 -12.75
CA ALA A 50 -4.76 6.31 -12.39
C ALA A 50 -5.03 5.79 -10.97
N ILE A 51 -5.14 6.69 -9.99
CA ILE A 51 -5.48 6.33 -8.59
C ILE A 51 -6.87 5.69 -8.52
N LYS A 52 -7.86 6.21 -9.24
CA LYS A 52 -9.21 5.62 -9.28
C LYS A 52 -9.19 4.19 -9.81
N ARG A 53 -8.42 3.92 -10.87
CA ARG A 53 -8.24 2.56 -11.42
C ARG A 53 -7.52 1.65 -10.43
N LEU A 54 -6.48 2.14 -9.76
CA LEU A 54 -5.76 1.38 -8.74
C LEU A 54 -6.68 0.99 -7.59
N ARG A 55 -7.45 1.95 -7.06
CA ARG A 55 -8.44 1.72 -6.00
C ARG A 55 -9.50 0.70 -6.43
N ALA A 56 -10.01 0.78 -7.66
CA ALA A 56 -10.98 -0.18 -8.18
C ALA A 56 -10.43 -1.61 -8.21
N VAL A 57 -9.17 -1.80 -8.61
CA VAL A 57 -8.51 -3.12 -8.60
C VAL A 57 -8.28 -3.65 -7.19
N LEU A 58 -7.99 -2.76 -6.23
CA LEU A 58 -7.79 -3.11 -4.82
C LEU A 58 -9.10 -3.28 -4.02
N GLY A 59 -10.24 -2.86 -4.58
CA GLY A 59 -11.50 -2.74 -3.83
C GLY A 59 -11.42 -1.71 -2.70
N ASP A 60 -10.71 -0.60 -2.94
CA ASP A 60 -10.44 0.46 -1.96
C ASP A 60 -11.38 1.66 -2.16
N ASP A 61 -11.86 2.26 -1.07
CA ASP A 61 -12.68 3.49 -1.09
C ASP A 61 -11.85 4.70 -0.62
N ALA A 62 -11.95 5.82 -1.33
CA ALA A 62 -11.31 7.07 -0.93
C ALA A 62 -11.90 7.68 0.35
N LYS A 63 -13.18 7.41 0.67
CA LYS A 63 -13.84 7.91 1.89
C LYS A 63 -13.51 7.07 3.13
N ALA A 64 -13.21 5.79 2.92
CA ALA A 64 -12.85 4.84 3.97
C ALA A 64 -11.64 4.01 3.49
N PRO A 65 -10.45 4.62 3.39
CA PRO A 65 -9.30 3.99 2.77
C PRO A 65 -8.78 2.84 3.64
N ARG A 66 -8.55 1.69 3.02
CA ARG A 66 -7.89 0.53 3.64
C ARG A 66 -6.45 0.39 3.15
N PHE A 67 -6.19 0.80 1.92
CA PHE A 67 -4.89 0.67 1.27
C PHE A 67 -4.24 2.00 0.98
N ILE A 68 -4.96 2.91 0.32
CA ILE A 68 -4.39 4.17 -0.16
C ILE A 68 -5.07 5.33 0.56
N GLU A 69 -4.32 6.04 1.38
CA GLU A 69 -4.76 7.30 1.96
C GLU A 69 -4.44 8.46 1.02
N THR A 70 -5.40 9.37 0.86
CA THR A 70 -5.20 10.62 0.12
C THR A 70 -4.85 11.72 1.12
N LEU A 71 -3.70 12.36 0.93
CA LEU A 71 -3.35 13.60 1.64
C LEU A 71 -3.61 14.77 0.69
N PRO A 72 -4.70 15.55 0.87
CA PRO A 72 -5.10 16.58 -0.07
C PRO A 72 -3.96 17.55 -0.37
N ARG A 73 -3.70 17.79 -1.67
CA ARG A 73 -2.64 18.68 -2.18
C ARG A 73 -1.21 18.24 -1.89
N ILE A 74 -0.99 17.18 -1.12
CA ILE A 74 0.34 16.67 -0.77
C ILE A 74 0.67 15.45 -1.62
N GLY A 75 -0.18 14.42 -1.61
CA GLY A 75 0.12 13.15 -2.25
C GLY A 75 -0.69 11.98 -1.71
N TYR A 76 -0.08 10.80 -1.73
CA TYR A 76 -0.72 9.55 -1.32
C TYR A 76 0.20 8.73 -0.43
N ARG A 77 -0.40 7.90 0.43
CA ARG A 77 0.33 7.02 1.34
C ARG A 77 -0.29 5.63 1.35
N TRP A 78 0.55 4.61 1.35
CA TRP A 78 0.10 3.25 1.60
C TRP A 78 -0.07 3.02 3.11
N ILE A 79 -1.28 2.67 3.53
CA ILE A 79 -1.66 2.53 4.95
C ILE A 79 -2.06 1.12 5.37
N ALA A 80 -2.18 0.17 4.44
CA ALA A 80 -2.47 -1.20 4.84
C ALA A 80 -1.28 -1.74 5.63
N SER A 81 -1.51 -2.06 6.90
CA SER A 81 -0.53 -2.72 7.76
C SER A 81 -0.10 -4.02 7.07
N GLY A 82 1.21 -4.22 6.88
CA GLY A 82 1.70 -5.56 6.57
C GLY A 82 1.11 -6.52 7.59
N ILE A 83 0.65 -7.69 7.15
CA ILE A 83 0.14 -8.78 8.02
C ILE A 83 0.95 -8.73 9.32
N PRO A 84 0.33 -8.63 10.53
CA PRO A 84 1.08 -8.71 11.76
C PRO A 84 1.92 -9.97 11.63
N ARG A 85 3.24 -9.81 11.50
CA ARG A 85 4.17 -10.93 11.35
C ARG A 85 3.80 -11.83 12.50
N HIS A 86 3.19 -12.98 12.22
CA HIS A 86 2.71 -13.91 13.23
C HIS A 86 3.82 -13.98 14.25
N GLU A 87 3.59 -13.39 15.44
CA GLU A 87 4.56 -13.43 16.51
C GLU A 87 4.86 -14.90 16.62
N ARG A 88 6.09 -15.31 16.28
CA ARG A 88 6.53 -16.65 16.64
C ARG A 88 6.46 -16.58 18.16
N LYS A 89 5.36 -17.04 18.74
CA LYS A 89 5.30 -17.39 20.15
C LYS A 89 6.52 -18.27 20.32
N SER A 90 7.55 -17.75 21.00
CA SER A 90 8.71 -18.53 21.34
C SER A 90 8.17 -19.77 22.05
N ILE A 91 8.51 -20.93 21.51
CA ILE A 91 8.24 -22.25 22.11
C ILE A 91 8.94 -22.38 23.49
N ASP A 92 9.68 -21.37 23.92
CA ASP A 92 10.40 -21.33 25.19
C ASP A 92 9.51 -21.03 26.42
N ASP A 93 8.24 -20.62 26.23
CA ASP A 93 7.31 -20.29 27.33
C ASP A 93 6.40 -21.47 27.76
N ASP A 94 6.74 -22.70 27.34
CA ASP A 94 6.07 -23.95 27.75
C ASP A 94 7.04 -24.91 28.45
N ARG A 95 8.03 -24.38 29.17
CA ARG A 95 8.85 -25.15 30.13
C ARG A 95 8.39 -24.98 31.58
N SER A 96 7.42 -24.10 31.84
CA SER A 96 6.91 -23.80 33.18
C SER A 96 5.72 -24.68 33.61
N ARG A 97 5.34 -25.69 32.81
CA ARG A 97 4.25 -26.64 33.12
C ARG A 97 4.72 -28.06 33.47
N ILE A 98 6.01 -28.30 33.65
CA ILE A 98 6.55 -29.59 34.14
C ILE A 98 6.99 -29.50 35.61
N GLU A 99 6.16 -28.87 36.44
CA GLU A 99 5.98 -29.16 37.86
C GLU A 99 4.45 -29.01 37.98
N ILE A 100 3.61 -30.04 38.05
CA ILE A 100 3.36 -30.95 39.15
C ILE A 100 2.55 -32.13 38.56
N ALA A 101 3.15 -33.31 38.44
CA ALA A 101 2.42 -34.57 38.21
C ALA A 101 3.28 -35.77 38.62
N TRP A 102 3.65 -35.79 39.90
CA TRP A 102 3.95 -37.03 40.62
C TRP A 102 3.25 -36.94 41.98
N VAL A 103 2.02 -37.42 42.02
CA VAL A 103 1.42 -38.06 43.20
C VAL A 103 0.88 -39.39 42.72
#